data_AF-A0A8C0J9M5-F1
#
_entry.id   AF-A0A8C0J9M5-F1
#
_cell.length_a   1.000
_cell.length_b   1.000
_cell.length_c   1.000
_cell.angle_alpha   90.00
_cell.angle_beta   90.00
_cell.angle_gamma   90.00
#
_symmetry.space_group_name_H-M   'P 1'
#
loop_
_entity.id
_entity.type
_entity.pdbx_description
1 polymer ?
#
loop_
_entity_poly.entity_id
_entity_poly.type
_entity_poly.pdbx_seq_one_letter_code
_entity_poly.pdbx_strand_id
1 'polypeptide(L)'
;MDMGNQHPSIKRLQEIQKEVRDIEQQVVVFSGLSTDRVYKKLERTLTKQLFEIDSVDTEGKGDIQQARKRAAQETERLLKELEQNANHPHRLEIEAIYKEAQSLVEREITPFYKGGNCITDEFEEGIQDIVLRLTQVKTGGKISLRKARYHTLTKICAVQEIIESCIKQQPSLPLSSDAHPSVSKINAVMCDVNKARGTLIAVLMGVNNNETCRHLSCVLTGLIADLDALDVCGHTEIRNYRKEVVEEINKLQQYLDLEEEADSAHAYDLAQNQSILKIEEVRKKMKEVHSLLFRAENASDLYLGCKAELQGLIAHLDEVSPGKNPCIREARRRAVIEVQTLITYIDLKEALEKRQVYGEQTDVEHQSHKAVWSVLGHLSQIQREVLSFDGNRTDKNYMRLEELLTKQLLALDAVDPQGDERSKVARKQAVKLAQNILYYLDMKTDEWEY
;
A
#
# COMPACT_ATOMS: atom_id res chain seq x y z
N MET A 1 0.68 56.15 23.63
CA MET A 1 0.88 54.84 22.97
C MET A 1 1.49 55.16 21.62
N ASP A 2 2.80 55.03 21.54
CA ASP A 2 3.59 55.50 20.40
C ASP A 2 3.45 54.50 19.24
N MET A 3 2.65 54.83 18.23
CA MET A 3 2.58 54.10 16.97
C MET A 3 3.85 54.43 16.18
N GLY A 4 4.99 53.95 16.67
CA GLY A 4 6.31 54.23 16.12
C GLY A 4 6.44 53.72 14.69
N ASN A 5 6.88 54.61 13.79
CA ASN A 5 7.26 54.29 12.42
C ASN A 5 8.26 53.12 12.40
N GLN A 6 7.81 51.95 11.97
CA GLN A 6 8.65 50.76 11.82
C GLN A 6 9.71 51.02 10.74
N HIS A 7 10.97 50.67 11.03
CA HIS A 7 12.09 50.91 10.10
C HIS A 7 11.83 50.28 8.72
N PRO A 8 12.10 50.96 7.59
CA PRO A 8 11.86 50.43 6.24
C PRO A 8 12.50 49.05 6.02
N SER A 9 13.75 48.86 6.45
CA SER A 9 14.44 47.55 6.40
C SER A 9 13.75 46.45 7.20
N ILE A 10 13.20 46.78 8.38
CA ILE A 10 12.45 45.81 9.20
C ILE A 10 11.15 45.43 8.51
N LYS A 11 10.43 46.42 7.95
CA LYS A 11 9.21 46.17 7.19
C LYS A 11 9.48 45.28 5.97
N ARG A 12 10.56 45.55 5.22
CA ARG A 12 10.97 44.73 4.07
C ARG A 12 11.31 43.29 4.48
N LEU A 13 12.06 43.11 5.57
CA LEU A 13 12.36 41.77 6.10
C LEU A 13 11.09 41.02 6.53
N GLN A 14 10.10 41.70 7.10
CA GLN A 14 8.82 41.10 7.48
C GLN A 14 7.98 40.67 6.26
N GLU A 15 7.99 41.47 5.18
CA GLU A 15 7.36 41.11 3.91
C GLU A 15 8.01 39.86 3.31
N ILE A 16 9.34 39.82 3.23
CA ILE A 16 10.08 38.65 2.75
C ILE A 16 9.79 37.43 3.63
N GLN A 17 9.82 37.58 4.95
CA GLN A 17 9.49 36.49 5.87
C GLN A 17 8.06 35.97 5.71
N LYS A 18 7.11 36.81 5.28
CA LYS A 18 5.76 36.36 4.97
C LYS A 18 5.76 35.46 3.72
N GLU A 19 6.45 35.88 2.67
CA GLU A 19 6.60 35.08 1.45
C GLU A 19 7.33 33.76 1.72
N VAL A 20 8.39 33.78 2.55
CA VAL A 20 9.13 32.58 2.96
C VAL A 20 8.24 31.59 3.72
N ARG A 21 7.32 32.06 4.58
CA ARG A 21 6.34 31.19 5.27
C ARG A 21 5.35 30.51 4.32
N ASP A 22 4.92 31.21 3.26
CA ASP A 22 4.04 30.62 2.25
C ASP A 22 4.77 29.54 1.41
N ILE A 23 6.08 29.69 1.24
CA ILE A 23 6.95 28.69 0.57
C ILE A 23 7.27 27.51 1.51
N GLU A 24 7.45 27.76 2.81
CA GLU A 24 7.73 26.75 3.82
C GLU A 24 6.71 25.60 3.76
N GLN A 25 5.41 25.92 3.70
CA GLN A 25 4.37 24.89 3.57
C GLN A 25 4.55 24.03 2.32
N GLN A 26 4.95 24.62 1.20
CA GLN A 26 5.20 23.90 -0.05
C GLN A 26 6.46 23.02 0.03
N VAL A 27 7.49 23.46 0.76
CA VAL A 27 8.72 22.68 0.99
C VAL A 27 8.44 21.47 1.87
N VAL A 28 7.68 21.64 2.95
CA VAL A 28 7.34 20.56 3.90
C VAL A 28 6.57 19.43 3.22
N VAL A 29 5.63 19.77 2.33
CA VAL A 29 4.83 18.78 1.58
C VAL A 29 5.47 18.36 0.26
N PHE A 30 6.65 18.89 -0.09
CA PHE A 30 7.30 18.57 -1.35
C PHE A 30 7.75 17.10 -1.35
N SER A 31 7.19 16.32 -2.28
CA SER A 31 7.42 14.89 -2.41
C SER A 31 8.08 14.49 -3.75
N GLY A 32 8.55 15.47 -4.52
CA GLY A 32 9.17 15.26 -5.83
C GLY A 32 10.67 14.94 -5.76
N LEU A 33 11.30 14.81 -6.93
CA LEU A 33 12.75 14.69 -7.10
C LEU A 33 13.42 16.03 -7.40
N SER A 34 14.75 16.06 -7.30
CA SER A 34 15.57 17.24 -7.61
C SER A 34 15.55 17.64 -9.09
N THR A 35 15.13 16.71 -9.96
CA THR A 35 14.90 16.91 -11.40
C THR A 35 13.56 17.58 -11.72
N ASP A 36 12.65 17.64 -10.76
CA ASP A 36 11.28 18.08 -11.02
C ASP A 36 11.19 19.59 -11.21
N ARG A 37 10.27 20.01 -12.09
CA ARG A 37 10.04 21.44 -12.34
C ARG A 37 9.61 22.19 -11.08
N VAL A 38 8.83 21.53 -10.22
CA VAL A 38 8.37 22.09 -8.93
C VAL A 38 9.55 22.33 -7.99
N TYR A 39 10.47 21.35 -7.86
CA TYR A 39 11.71 21.52 -7.11
C TYR A 39 12.49 22.75 -7.60
N LYS A 40 12.74 22.81 -8.91
CA LYS A 40 13.50 23.93 -9.51
C LYS A 40 12.82 25.28 -9.30
N LYS A 41 11.49 25.32 -9.29
CA LYS A 41 10.73 26.54 -8.99
C LYS A 41 10.89 26.96 -7.52
N LEU A 42 10.73 26.03 -6.58
CA LEU A 42 10.88 26.28 -5.14
C LEU A 42 12.32 26.73 -4.81
N GLU A 43 13.31 26.00 -5.30
CA GLU A 43 14.74 26.31 -5.18
C GLU A 43 15.04 27.74 -5.66
N ARG A 44 14.67 28.07 -6.90
CA ARG A 44 14.86 29.43 -7.45
C ARG A 44 14.17 30.51 -6.63
N THR A 45 12.97 30.23 -6.12
CA THR A 45 12.20 31.21 -5.34
C THR A 45 12.89 31.47 -4.00
N LEU A 46 13.30 30.42 -3.27
CA LEU A 46 14.03 30.55 -2.00
C LEU A 46 15.39 31.23 -2.19
N THR A 47 16.14 30.87 -3.23
CA THR A 47 17.42 31.53 -3.56
C THR A 47 17.20 33.02 -3.87
N LYS A 48 16.12 33.38 -4.55
CA LYS A 48 15.76 34.79 -4.77
C LYS A 48 15.49 35.50 -3.44
N GLN A 49 14.73 34.87 -2.52
CA GLN A 49 14.47 35.46 -1.20
C GLN A 49 15.77 35.67 -0.40
N LEU A 50 16.73 34.75 -0.48
CA LEU A 50 18.05 34.94 0.14
C LEU A 50 18.77 36.17 -0.38
N PHE A 51 18.83 36.35 -1.70
CA PHE A 51 19.44 37.55 -2.30
C PHE A 51 18.73 38.83 -1.87
N GLU A 52 17.39 38.82 -1.80
CA GLU A 52 16.61 39.96 -1.31
C GLU A 52 16.93 40.27 0.15
N ILE A 53 17.04 39.25 1.02
CA ILE A 53 17.44 39.41 2.43
C ILE A 53 18.84 40.01 2.54
N ASP A 54 19.80 39.51 1.77
CA ASP A 54 21.18 40.01 1.77
C ASP A 54 21.30 41.45 1.29
N SER A 55 20.41 41.86 0.36
CA SER A 55 20.35 43.23 -0.16
C SER A 55 19.80 44.26 0.85
N VAL A 56 19.19 43.81 1.95
CA VAL A 56 18.64 44.72 2.98
C VAL A 56 19.78 45.43 3.71
N ASP A 57 19.80 46.76 3.56
CA ASP A 57 20.69 47.62 4.34
C ASP A 57 20.28 47.65 5.81
N THR A 58 21.27 47.41 6.65
CA THR A 58 21.14 47.34 8.11
C THR A 58 21.56 48.62 8.80
N GLU A 59 22.24 49.54 8.10
CA GLU A 59 22.76 50.80 8.66
C GLU A 59 23.59 50.61 9.96
N GLY A 60 24.19 49.43 10.16
CA GLY A 60 24.89 49.08 11.40
C GLY A 60 23.98 48.85 12.62
N LYS A 61 22.66 48.89 12.46
CA LYS A 61 21.68 48.67 13.53
C LYS A 61 21.59 47.19 13.89
N GLY A 62 21.97 46.85 15.13
CA GLY A 62 22.11 45.46 15.57
C GLY A 62 20.80 44.65 15.55
N ASP A 63 19.67 45.28 15.83
CA ASP A 63 18.33 44.69 15.73
C ASP A 63 17.98 44.30 14.29
N ILE A 64 18.29 45.15 13.31
CA ILE A 64 18.07 44.87 11.88
C ILE A 64 19.04 43.78 11.39
N GLN A 65 20.30 43.83 11.80
CA GLN A 65 21.28 42.78 11.50
C GLN A 65 20.83 41.41 12.01
N GLN A 66 20.31 41.36 13.25
CA GLN A 66 19.81 40.13 13.84
C GLN A 66 18.54 39.64 13.12
N ALA A 67 17.64 40.53 12.72
CA ALA A 67 16.45 40.19 11.95
C ALA A 67 16.81 39.62 10.57
N ARG A 68 17.76 40.27 9.86
CA ARG A 68 18.29 39.80 8.57
C ARG A 68 18.93 38.42 8.70
N LYS A 69 19.81 38.24 9.70
CA LYS A 69 20.47 36.96 9.98
C LYS A 69 19.45 35.84 10.23
N ARG A 70 18.41 36.10 11.04
CA ARG A 70 17.34 35.12 11.29
C ARG A 70 16.56 34.78 10.03
N ALA A 71 16.21 35.76 9.21
CA ALA A 71 15.52 35.53 7.94
C ALA A 71 16.36 34.69 6.96
N ALA A 72 17.66 34.99 6.85
CA ALA A 72 18.58 34.25 6.00
C ALA A 72 18.72 32.79 6.47
N GLN A 73 18.96 32.59 7.78
CA GLN A 73 19.07 31.25 8.37
C GLN A 73 17.81 30.40 8.15
N GLU A 74 16.63 31.01 8.26
CA GLU A 74 15.36 30.33 7.99
C GLU A 74 15.24 29.90 6.53
N THR A 75 15.57 30.80 5.61
CA THR A 75 15.48 30.51 4.17
C THR A 75 16.51 29.46 3.73
N GLU A 76 17.73 29.50 4.28
CA GLU A 76 18.75 28.46 4.09
C GLU A 76 18.31 27.10 4.65
N ARG A 77 17.63 27.09 5.80
CA ARG A 77 17.07 25.87 6.40
C ARG A 77 16.06 25.23 5.44
N LEU A 78 15.16 26.02 4.85
CA LEU A 78 14.17 25.52 3.89
C LEU A 78 14.81 24.99 2.59
N LEU A 79 15.88 25.62 2.10
CA LEU A 79 16.63 25.07 0.95
C LEU A 79 17.23 23.70 1.27
N LYS A 80 17.85 23.55 2.44
CA LYS A 80 18.39 22.27 2.90
C LYS A 80 17.29 21.22 3.07
N GLU A 81 16.14 21.60 3.62
CA GLU A 81 15.00 20.71 3.79
C GLU A 81 14.43 20.25 2.43
N LEU A 82 14.30 21.17 1.47
CA LEU A 82 13.87 20.86 0.10
C LEU A 82 14.83 19.87 -0.57
N GLU A 83 16.14 20.08 -0.44
CA GLU A 83 17.17 19.17 -0.96
C GLU A 83 17.11 17.79 -0.28
N GLN A 84 16.95 17.77 1.05
CA GLN A 84 16.80 16.52 1.81
C GLN A 84 15.53 15.76 1.43
N ASN A 85 14.41 16.44 1.20
CA ASN A 85 13.17 15.81 0.74
C ASN A 85 13.35 15.17 -0.65
N ALA A 86 14.02 15.87 -1.56
CA ALA A 86 14.25 15.43 -2.93
C ALA A 86 15.24 14.25 -3.05
N ASN A 87 16.26 14.22 -2.19
CA ASN A 87 17.37 13.27 -2.26
C ASN A 87 17.36 12.23 -1.12
N HIS A 88 16.25 12.13 -0.38
CA HIS A 88 16.13 11.17 0.72
C HIS A 88 16.31 9.72 0.22
N PRO A 89 17.05 8.83 0.92
CA PRO A 89 17.21 7.44 0.50
C PRO A 89 15.89 6.72 0.22
N HIS A 90 14.91 6.79 1.13
CA HIS A 90 13.57 6.22 0.92
C HIS A 90 12.77 6.91 -0.20
N ARG A 91 13.03 8.19 -0.52
CA ARG A 91 12.39 8.85 -1.68
C ARG A 91 12.93 8.25 -2.99
N LEU A 92 14.24 8.01 -3.05
CA LEU A 92 14.90 7.37 -4.19
C LEU A 92 14.49 5.90 -4.32
N GLU A 93 14.26 5.21 -3.20
CA GLU A 93 13.72 3.85 -3.16
C GLU A 93 12.30 3.78 -3.74
N ILE A 94 11.40 4.68 -3.32
CA ILE A 94 10.04 4.81 -3.91
C ILE A 94 10.13 5.05 -5.41
N GLU A 95 11.06 5.89 -5.86
CA GLU A 95 11.28 6.14 -7.29
C GLU A 95 11.74 4.90 -8.04
N ALA A 96 12.69 4.17 -7.47
CA ALA A 96 13.23 2.96 -8.09
C ALA A 96 12.14 1.90 -8.27
N ILE A 97 11.34 1.67 -7.21
CA ILE A 97 10.19 0.75 -7.26
C ILE A 97 9.16 1.22 -8.31
N TYR A 98 8.89 2.53 -8.39
CA TYR A 98 7.97 3.05 -9.41
C TYR A 98 8.50 2.82 -10.84
N LYS A 99 9.80 3.01 -11.07
CA LYS A 99 10.43 2.75 -12.38
C LYS A 99 10.41 1.27 -12.76
N GLU A 100 10.58 0.37 -11.80
CA GLU A 100 10.38 -1.06 -12.02
C GLU A 100 8.94 -1.35 -12.48
N ALA A 101 7.95 -0.72 -11.86
CA ALA A 101 6.55 -0.82 -12.26
C ALA A 101 6.30 -0.28 -13.67
N GLN A 102 6.91 0.86 -14.02
CA GLN A 102 6.84 1.42 -15.38
C GLN A 102 7.42 0.45 -16.42
N SER A 103 8.59 -0.12 -16.15
CA SER A 103 9.24 -1.11 -17.02
C SER A 103 8.41 -2.38 -17.20
N LEU A 104 7.83 -2.89 -16.11
CA LEU A 104 6.93 -4.05 -16.16
C LEU A 104 5.71 -3.74 -17.05
N VAL A 105 5.10 -2.58 -16.86
CA VAL A 105 3.94 -2.15 -17.66
C VAL A 105 4.32 -1.96 -19.12
N GLU A 106 5.46 -1.32 -19.43
CA GLU A 106 5.96 -1.18 -20.81
C GLU A 106 6.05 -2.52 -21.54
N ARG A 107 6.56 -3.55 -20.85
CA ARG A 107 6.71 -4.89 -21.40
C ARG A 107 5.36 -5.57 -21.65
N GLU A 108 4.47 -5.50 -20.67
CA GLU A 108 3.23 -6.29 -20.64
C GLU A 108 2.04 -5.63 -21.36
N ILE A 109 2.11 -4.34 -21.69
CA ILE A 109 0.95 -3.61 -22.25
C ILE A 109 0.73 -3.80 -23.76
N THR A 110 1.73 -4.34 -24.48
CA THR A 110 1.69 -4.55 -25.94
C THR A 110 0.45 -5.30 -26.45
N PRO A 111 -0.06 -6.35 -25.79
CA PRO A 111 -1.27 -7.07 -26.20
C PRO A 111 -2.53 -6.20 -26.25
N PHE A 112 -2.65 -5.20 -25.36
CA PHE A 112 -3.82 -4.31 -25.30
C PHE A 112 -3.95 -3.44 -26.55
N TYR A 113 -2.83 -2.97 -27.13
CA TYR A 113 -2.84 -2.19 -28.37
C TYR A 113 -3.37 -2.99 -29.57
N LYS A 114 -3.31 -4.32 -29.51
CA LYS A 114 -3.86 -5.22 -30.51
C LYS A 114 -5.33 -5.58 -30.24
N GLY A 115 -5.96 -4.98 -29.22
CA GLY A 115 -7.32 -5.29 -28.78
C GLY A 115 -7.44 -6.58 -27.96
N GLY A 116 -6.31 -7.21 -27.62
CA GLY A 116 -6.28 -8.38 -26.75
C GLY A 116 -6.60 -8.04 -25.29
N ASN A 117 -7.08 -9.02 -24.54
CA ASN A 117 -7.39 -8.92 -23.11
C ASN A 117 -6.59 -9.93 -22.26
N CYS A 118 -5.51 -10.49 -22.82
CA CYS A 118 -4.71 -11.49 -22.12
C CYS A 118 -3.75 -10.78 -21.17
N ILE A 119 -4.06 -10.83 -19.88
CA ILE A 119 -3.14 -10.50 -18.80
C ILE A 119 -2.42 -11.79 -18.43
N THR A 120 -1.10 -11.71 -18.29
CA THR A 120 -0.27 -12.83 -17.82
C THR A 120 -0.32 -12.90 -16.29
N ASP A 121 -0.33 -14.11 -15.73
CA ASP A 121 -0.23 -14.29 -14.27
C ASP A 121 1.05 -13.62 -13.73
N GLU A 122 2.13 -13.64 -14.53
CA GLU A 122 3.40 -12.94 -14.24
C GLU A 122 3.23 -11.41 -14.10
N PHE A 123 2.32 -10.79 -14.85
CA PHE A 123 2.05 -9.35 -14.75
C PHE A 123 1.28 -9.02 -13.47
N GLU A 124 0.26 -9.81 -13.14
CA GLU A 124 -0.51 -9.65 -11.90
C GLU A 124 0.38 -9.84 -10.67
N GLU A 125 1.13 -10.94 -10.62
CA GLU A 125 2.07 -11.24 -9.52
C GLU A 125 3.16 -10.17 -9.40
N GLY A 126 3.70 -9.69 -10.53
CA GLY A 126 4.71 -8.65 -10.54
C GLY A 126 4.20 -7.32 -9.98
N ILE A 127 2.98 -6.89 -10.36
CA ILE A 127 2.37 -5.68 -9.80
C ILE A 127 2.06 -5.87 -8.31
N GLN A 128 1.59 -7.04 -7.90
CA GLN A 128 1.32 -7.34 -6.50
C GLN A 128 2.58 -7.28 -5.63
N ASP A 129 3.71 -7.82 -6.11
CA ASP A 129 5.02 -7.72 -5.44
C ASP A 129 5.47 -6.25 -5.29
N ILE A 130 5.33 -5.46 -6.36
CA ILE A 130 5.67 -4.03 -6.35
C ILE A 130 4.85 -3.29 -5.29
N VAL A 131 3.53 -3.52 -5.23
CA VAL A 131 2.66 -2.92 -4.20
C VAL A 131 3.14 -3.31 -2.81
N LEU A 132 3.45 -4.60 -2.59
CA LEU A 132 3.95 -5.08 -1.31
C LEU A 132 5.26 -4.36 -0.92
N ARG A 133 6.26 -4.32 -1.79
CA ARG A 133 7.54 -3.64 -1.51
C ARG A 133 7.34 -2.15 -1.25
N LEU A 134 6.49 -1.50 -2.03
CA LEU A 134 6.22 -0.07 -1.86
C LEU A 134 5.55 0.25 -0.51
N THR A 135 4.67 -0.63 -0.02
CA THR A 135 4.09 -0.50 1.34
C THR A 135 5.11 -0.71 2.46
N GLN A 136 6.24 -1.35 2.18
CA GLN A 136 7.29 -1.58 3.19
C GLN A 136 8.27 -0.41 3.29
N VAL A 137 8.29 0.53 2.33
CA VAL A 137 9.19 1.69 2.38
C VAL A 137 8.83 2.59 3.56
N LYS A 138 9.81 2.86 4.42
CA LYS A 138 9.63 3.63 5.66
C LYS A 138 9.53 5.13 5.40
N THR A 139 8.67 5.80 6.17
CA THR A 139 8.42 7.25 6.06
C THR A 139 9.02 8.05 7.21
N GLY A 140 9.27 7.46 8.39
CA GLY A 140 9.88 8.12 9.54
C GLY A 140 9.18 9.41 9.97
N GLY A 141 7.85 9.44 9.90
CA GLY A 141 6.94 10.54 10.18
C GLY A 141 6.90 11.63 9.11
N LYS A 142 7.80 11.60 8.13
CA LYS A 142 7.96 12.67 7.14
C LYS A 142 6.78 12.73 6.19
N ILE A 143 6.14 13.90 6.15
CA ILE A 143 4.99 14.18 5.28
C ILE A 143 5.37 14.01 3.81
N SER A 144 6.54 14.50 3.39
CA SER A 144 7.07 14.36 2.02
C SER A 144 7.13 12.91 1.55
N LEU A 145 7.61 12.00 2.42
CA LEU A 145 7.70 10.56 2.12
C LEU A 145 6.33 9.88 2.14
N ARG A 146 5.45 10.21 3.10
CA ARG A 146 4.07 9.70 3.13
C ARG A 146 3.33 10.08 1.85
N LYS A 147 3.42 11.34 1.43
CA LYS A 147 2.84 11.84 0.18
C LYS A 147 3.43 11.12 -1.04
N ALA A 148 4.75 10.98 -1.13
CA ALA A 148 5.41 10.28 -2.24
C ALA A 148 4.92 8.82 -2.35
N ARG A 149 4.95 8.07 -1.24
CA ARG A 149 4.53 6.66 -1.20
C ARG A 149 3.05 6.52 -1.56
N TYR A 150 2.20 7.39 -1.01
CA TYR A 150 0.77 7.39 -1.28
C TYR A 150 0.45 7.66 -2.77
N HIS A 151 1.09 8.67 -3.37
CA HIS A 151 0.89 9.01 -4.78
C HIS A 151 1.25 7.84 -5.69
N THR A 152 2.42 7.23 -5.43
CA THR A 152 2.89 6.06 -6.19
C THR A 152 1.97 4.85 -5.98
N LEU A 153 1.57 4.55 -4.74
CA LEU A 153 0.64 3.45 -4.45
C LEU A 153 -0.72 3.67 -5.13
N THR A 154 -1.23 4.89 -5.17
CA THR A 154 -2.52 5.20 -5.79
C THR A 154 -2.52 4.83 -7.26
N LYS A 155 -1.44 5.17 -7.99
CA LYS A 155 -1.27 4.84 -9.40
C LYS A 155 -1.14 3.33 -9.61
N ILE A 156 -0.26 2.66 -8.86
CA ILE A 156 0.01 1.23 -9.04
C ILE A 156 -1.20 0.38 -8.64
N CYS A 157 -1.89 0.71 -7.54
CA CYS A 157 -3.09 -0.01 -7.14
C CYS A 157 -4.25 0.21 -8.12
N ALA A 158 -4.37 1.38 -8.76
CA ALA A 158 -5.34 1.56 -9.84
C ALA A 158 -5.05 0.62 -11.01
N VAL A 159 -3.77 0.48 -11.39
CA VAL A 159 -3.35 -0.49 -12.41
C VAL A 159 -3.66 -1.93 -11.97
N GLN A 160 -3.38 -2.28 -10.71
CA GLN A 160 -3.71 -3.59 -10.16
C GLN A 160 -5.22 -3.88 -10.24
N GLU A 161 -6.07 -2.94 -9.85
CA GLU A 161 -7.53 -3.12 -9.92
C GLU A 161 -8.03 -3.29 -11.36
N ILE A 162 -7.47 -2.50 -12.28
CA ILE A 162 -7.78 -2.64 -13.72
C ILE A 162 -7.37 -4.04 -14.21
N ILE A 163 -6.21 -4.55 -13.79
CA ILE A 163 -5.73 -5.89 -14.12
C ILE A 163 -6.67 -6.96 -13.55
N GLU A 164 -6.96 -6.91 -12.25
CA GLU A 164 -7.82 -7.90 -11.58
C GLU A 164 -9.24 -7.92 -12.17
N SER A 165 -9.77 -6.75 -12.56
CA SER A 165 -11.09 -6.66 -13.20
C SER A 165 -11.16 -7.44 -14.51
N CYS A 166 -10.07 -7.47 -15.29
CA CYS A 166 -10.01 -8.21 -16.55
C CYS A 166 -10.05 -9.73 -16.36
N ILE A 167 -9.47 -10.22 -15.26
CA ILE A 167 -9.39 -11.65 -14.93
C ILE A 167 -10.72 -12.14 -14.35
N LYS A 168 -11.32 -11.35 -13.45
CA LYS A 168 -12.51 -11.75 -12.68
C LYS A 168 -13.84 -11.48 -13.41
N GLN A 169 -13.87 -10.55 -14.37
CA GLN A 169 -15.10 -10.05 -15.01
C GLN A 169 -14.98 -9.99 -16.54
N GLN A 170 -14.49 -11.06 -17.17
CA GLN A 170 -14.76 -11.18 -18.60
C GLN A 170 -16.27 -11.12 -18.81
N PRO A 171 -16.78 -10.24 -19.69
CA PRO A 171 -18.20 -10.24 -20.05
C PRO A 171 -18.63 -11.66 -20.39
N SER A 172 -19.90 -11.98 -20.15
CA SER A 172 -20.47 -13.22 -20.67
C SER A 172 -20.05 -13.34 -22.15
N LEU A 173 -19.29 -14.40 -22.48
CA LEU A 173 -18.45 -14.55 -23.68
C LEU A 173 -18.98 -13.77 -24.90
N PRO A 174 -18.12 -13.07 -25.66
CA PRO A 174 -18.58 -12.28 -26.81
C PRO A 174 -19.50 -13.14 -27.67
N LEU A 175 -20.75 -12.68 -27.78
CA LEU A 175 -21.78 -13.41 -28.52
C LEU A 175 -21.29 -13.64 -29.95
N SER A 176 -21.69 -14.76 -30.55
CA SER A 176 -21.34 -15.04 -31.94
C SER A 176 -21.76 -13.88 -32.83
N SER A 177 -20.85 -13.40 -33.68
CA SER A 177 -21.11 -12.33 -34.66
C SER A 177 -22.29 -12.65 -35.58
N ASP A 178 -22.64 -13.93 -35.72
CA ASP A 178 -23.75 -14.39 -36.56
C ASP A 178 -25.13 -14.24 -35.88
N ALA A 179 -25.18 -13.87 -34.59
CA ALA A 179 -26.43 -13.78 -33.83
C ALA A 179 -27.27 -12.54 -34.16
N HIS A 180 -26.63 -11.38 -34.39
CA HIS A 180 -27.30 -10.11 -34.73
C HIS A 180 -26.28 -9.06 -35.20
N PRO A 181 -26.64 -8.14 -36.13
CA PRO A 181 -25.73 -7.08 -36.60
C PRO A 181 -25.15 -6.19 -35.49
N SER A 182 -25.92 -5.94 -34.43
CA SER A 182 -25.46 -5.18 -33.26
C SER A 182 -24.36 -5.90 -32.48
N VAL A 183 -24.29 -7.23 -32.50
CA VAL A 183 -23.27 -8.00 -31.78
C VAL A 183 -21.88 -7.74 -32.35
N SER A 184 -21.73 -7.71 -33.68
CA SER A 184 -20.44 -7.37 -34.31
C SER A 184 -19.97 -5.96 -33.94
N LYS A 185 -20.90 -5.02 -33.79
CA LYS A 185 -20.59 -3.65 -33.34
C LYS A 185 -20.19 -3.61 -31.86
N ILE A 186 -20.90 -4.33 -30.98
CA ILE A 186 -20.55 -4.42 -29.56
C ILE A 186 -19.16 -5.08 -29.40
N ASN A 187 -18.87 -6.14 -30.15
CA ASN A 187 -17.57 -6.80 -30.16
C ASN A 187 -16.46 -5.84 -30.61
N ALA A 188 -16.70 -5.02 -31.65
CA ALA A 188 -15.76 -4.01 -32.11
C ALA A 188 -15.50 -2.94 -31.03
N VAL A 189 -16.56 -2.43 -30.39
CA VAL A 189 -16.44 -1.50 -29.26
C VAL A 189 -15.65 -2.13 -28.12
N MET A 190 -15.90 -3.39 -27.77
CA MET A 190 -15.15 -4.09 -26.72
C MET A 190 -13.64 -4.17 -27.05
N CYS A 191 -13.27 -4.38 -28.31
CA CYS A 191 -11.86 -4.29 -28.73
C CYS A 191 -11.27 -2.90 -28.50
N ASP A 192 -12.03 -1.84 -28.77
CA ASP A 192 -11.58 -0.47 -28.54
C ASP A 192 -11.56 -0.10 -27.05
N VAL A 193 -12.46 -0.67 -26.23
CA VAL A 193 -12.38 -0.61 -24.75
C VAL A 193 -11.09 -1.26 -24.25
N ASN A 194 -10.69 -2.41 -24.82
CA ASN A 194 -9.42 -3.06 -24.45
C ASN A 194 -8.21 -2.19 -24.81
N LYS A 195 -8.22 -1.53 -25.97
CA LYS A 195 -7.15 -0.57 -26.34
C LYS A 195 -7.12 0.62 -25.37
N ALA A 196 -8.28 1.22 -25.09
CA ALA A 196 -8.40 2.34 -24.16
C ALA A 196 -7.94 1.97 -22.75
N ARG A 197 -8.19 0.72 -22.30
CA ARG A 197 -7.67 0.18 -21.04
C ARG A 197 -6.15 0.12 -21.03
N GLY A 198 -5.53 -0.41 -22.09
CA GLY A 198 -4.08 -0.37 -22.26
C GLY A 198 -3.55 1.06 -22.18
N THR A 199 -4.15 1.99 -22.93
CA THR A 199 -3.68 3.37 -22.86
C THR A 199 -3.89 4.00 -21.47
N LEU A 200 -4.99 3.72 -20.78
CA LEU A 200 -5.21 4.16 -19.41
C LEU A 200 -4.10 3.68 -18.47
N ILE A 201 -3.75 2.40 -18.52
CA ILE A 201 -2.63 1.84 -17.73
C ILE A 201 -1.32 2.59 -18.06
N ALA A 202 -1.03 2.84 -19.34
CA ALA A 202 0.18 3.58 -19.74
C ALA A 202 0.18 5.04 -19.26
N VAL A 203 -0.97 5.71 -19.29
CA VAL A 203 -1.13 7.09 -18.81
C VAL A 203 -0.97 7.16 -17.29
N LEU A 204 -1.60 6.25 -16.55
CA LEU A 204 -1.45 6.16 -15.09
C LEU A 204 0.02 5.98 -14.68
N MET A 205 0.77 5.17 -15.42
CA MET A 205 2.19 4.91 -15.18
C MET A 205 3.11 5.97 -15.78
N GLY A 206 2.61 6.93 -16.56
CA GLY A 206 3.43 7.95 -17.21
C GLY A 206 4.40 7.41 -18.26
N VAL A 207 4.08 6.26 -18.85
CA VAL A 207 4.89 5.58 -19.88
C VAL A 207 4.56 6.11 -21.28
N ASN A 208 3.32 6.54 -21.51
CA ASN A 208 2.88 7.11 -22.78
C ASN A 208 2.66 8.63 -22.64
N ASN A 209 3.45 9.42 -23.36
CA ASN A 209 3.39 10.88 -23.34
C ASN A 209 2.42 11.48 -24.37
N ASN A 210 1.84 10.66 -25.26
CA ASN A 210 1.02 11.14 -26.38
C ASN A 210 -0.47 11.22 -26.05
N GLU A 211 -0.92 10.58 -24.98
CA GLU A 211 -2.32 10.57 -24.57
C GLU A 211 -2.50 11.21 -23.19
N THR A 212 -3.69 11.75 -22.94
CA THR A 212 -4.04 12.44 -21.69
C THR A 212 -5.32 11.87 -21.13
N CYS A 213 -5.55 12.00 -19.81
CA CYS A 213 -6.81 11.57 -19.19
C CYS A 213 -8.03 12.22 -19.83
N ARG A 214 -7.92 13.49 -20.27
CA ARG A 214 -8.99 14.18 -21.00
C ARG A 214 -9.30 13.53 -22.35
N HIS A 215 -8.27 13.17 -23.11
CA HIS A 215 -8.46 12.48 -24.38
C HIS A 215 -9.14 11.12 -24.18
N LEU A 216 -8.67 10.34 -23.21
CA LEU A 216 -9.27 9.04 -22.86
C LEU A 216 -10.70 9.18 -22.38
N SER A 217 -11.03 10.20 -21.57
CA SER A 217 -12.41 10.48 -21.15
C SER A 217 -13.32 10.70 -22.36
N CYS A 218 -12.88 11.50 -23.34
CA CYS A 218 -13.61 11.72 -24.58
C CYS A 218 -13.79 10.43 -25.39
N VAL A 219 -12.73 9.63 -25.54
CA VAL A 219 -12.78 8.34 -26.26
C VAL A 219 -13.79 7.39 -25.61
N LEU A 220 -13.69 7.18 -24.29
CA LEU A 220 -14.60 6.32 -23.54
C LEU A 220 -16.07 6.80 -23.63
N THR A 221 -16.29 8.12 -23.54
CA THR A 221 -17.64 8.70 -23.71
C THR A 221 -18.19 8.48 -25.12
N GLY A 222 -17.33 8.57 -26.15
CA GLY A 222 -17.70 8.26 -27.53
C GLY A 222 -18.12 6.79 -27.70
N LEU A 223 -17.39 5.86 -27.09
CA LEU A 223 -17.73 4.43 -27.12
C LEU A 223 -19.08 4.13 -26.44
N ILE A 224 -19.43 4.83 -25.36
CA ILE A 224 -20.77 4.73 -24.74
C ILE A 224 -21.84 5.19 -25.73
N ALA A 225 -21.63 6.35 -26.39
CA ALA A 225 -22.59 6.87 -27.36
C ALA A 225 -22.80 5.91 -28.55
N ASP A 226 -21.73 5.26 -29.02
CA ASP A 226 -21.81 4.26 -30.08
C ASP A 226 -22.62 3.03 -29.66
N LEU A 227 -22.50 2.59 -28.39
CA LEU A 227 -23.31 1.50 -27.84
C LEU A 227 -24.78 1.91 -27.66
N ASP A 228 -25.05 3.12 -27.18
CA ASP A 228 -26.40 3.64 -26.98
C ASP A 228 -27.17 3.82 -28.29
N ALA A 229 -26.46 4.10 -29.39
CA ALA A 229 -27.04 4.18 -30.73
C ALA A 229 -27.47 2.83 -31.33
N LEU A 230 -27.11 1.71 -30.69
CA LEU A 230 -27.48 0.38 -31.17
C LEU A 230 -28.93 0.03 -30.83
N ASP A 231 -29.68 -0.37 -31.86
CA ASP A 231 -30.98 -1.02 -31.65
C ASP A 231 -30.77 -2.47 -31.20
N VAL A 232 -31.23 -2.75 -29.98
CA VAL A 232 -31.21 -4.06 -29.32
C VAL A 232 -32.59 -4.42 -28.76
N CYS A 233 -33.65 -3.78 -29.29
CA CYS A 233 -35.02 -4.03 -28.85
C CYS A 233 -35.41 -5.49 -29.13
N GLY A 234 -36.13 -6.12 -28.20
CA GLY A 234 -36.54 -7.53 -28.33
C GLY A 234 -35.48 -8.60 -28.03
N HIS A 235 -34.20 -8.23 -27.91
CA HIS A 235 -33.11 -9.18 -27.63
C HIS A 235 -32.48 -8.94 -26.24
N THR A 236 -32.95 -9.68 -25.23
CA THR A 236 -32.51 -9.51 -23.83
C THR A 236 -31.01 -9.80 -23.65
N GLU A 237 -30.49 -10.85 -24.27
CA GLU A 237 -29.08 -11.25 -24.17
C GLU A 237 -28.14 -10.18 -24.73
N ILE A 238 -28.47 -9.61 -25.90
CA ILE A 238 -27.67 -8.56 -26.54
C ILE A 238 -27.73 -7.26 -25.73
N ARG A 239 -28.90 -6.94 -25.14
CA ARG A 239 -29.05 -5.79 -24.25
C ARG A 239 -28.20 -5.92 -23.00
N ASN A 240 -28.17 -7.11 -22.39
CA ASN A 240 -27.34 -7.39 -21.23
C ASN A 240 -25.85 -7.29 -21.59
N TYR A 241 -25.44 -7.88 -22.72
CA TYR A 241 -24.06 -7.79 -23.19
C TYR A 241 -23.62 -6.34 -23.43
N ARG A 242 -24.45 -5.53 -24.11
CA ARG A 242 -24.21 -4.09 -24.27
C ARG A 242 -24.07 -3.39 -22.91
N LYS A 243 -24.94 -3.71 -21.95
CA LYS A 243 -24.92 -3.12 -20.60
C LYS A 243 -23.64 -3.48 -19.86
N GLU A 244 -23.18 -4.73 -19.95
CA GLU A 244 -21.90 -5.17 -19.38
C GLU A 244 -20.73 -4.35 -19.96
N VAL A 245 -20.68 -4.14 -21.28
CA VAL A 245 -19.63 -3.32 -21.90
C VAL A 245 -19.69 -1.86 -21.45
N VAL A 246 -20.89 -1.27 -21.30
CA VAL A 246 -21.04 0.08 -20.74
C VAL A 246 -20.58 0.14 -19.28
N GLU A 247 -20.90 -0.86 -18.46
CA GLU A 247 -20.42 -0.96 -17.08
C GLU A 247 -18.89 -1.04 -17.02
N GLU A 248 -18.25 -1.77 -17.94
CA GLU A 248 -16.79 -1.80 -18.08
C GLU A 248 -16.21 -0.42 -18.42
N ILE A 249 -16.81 0.31 -19.37
CA ILE A 249 -16.35 1.66 -19.73
C ILE A 249 -16.45 2.60 -18.51
N ASN A 250 -17.58 2.56 -17.80
CA ASN A 250 -17.80 3.38 -16.62
C ASN A 250 -16.78 3.09 -15.51
N LYS A 251 -16.35 1.82 -15.34
CA LYS A 251 -15.28 1.48 -14.39
C LYS A 251 -13.96 2.13 -14.78
N LEU A 252 -13.58 2.08 -16.07
CA LEU A 252 -12.34 2.70 -16.55
C LEU A 252 -12.33 4.22 -16.34
N GLN A 253 -13.47 4.89 -16.53
CA GLN A 253 -13.60 6.33 -16.31
C GLN A 253 -13.28 6.74 -14.86
N GLN A 254 -13.54 5.89 -13.86
CA GLN A 254 -13.30 6.20 -12.44
C GLN A 254 -11.83 6.39 -12.08
N TYR A 255 -10.91 6.01 -12.96
CA TYR A 255 -9.46 6.11 -12.75
C TYR A 255 -8.84 7.34 -13.44
N LEU A 256 -9.60 8.11 -14.23
CA LEU A 256 -9.08 9.25 -14.98
C LEU A 256 -8.80 10.49 -14.10
N ASP A 257 -9.40 10.57 -12.91
CA ASP A 257 -9.33 11.73 -12.00
C ASP A 257 -8.41 11.52 -10.78
N LEU A 258 -7.59 10.47 -10.79
CA LEU A 258 -6.77 10.09 -9.62
C LEU A 258 -5.69 11.12 -9.23
N GLU A 259 -5.19 11.93 -10.15
CA GLU A 259 -4.12 12.90 -9.85
C GLU A 259 -4.62 14.10 -9.03
N GLU A 260 -5.86 14.55 -9.22
CA GLU A 260 -6.41 15.68 -8.44
C GLU A 260 -6.75 15.27 -7.00
N GLU A 261 -7.22 14.02 -6.79
CA GLU A 261 -7.51 13.50 -5.45
C GLU A 261 -6.23 13.26 -4.62
N ALA A 262 -5.14 12.89 -5.28
CA ALA A 262 -3.90 12.50 -4.62
C ALA A 262 -3.11 13.65 -3.98
N ASP A 263 -3.35 14.88 -4.42
CA ASP A 263 -2.68 16.07 -3.88
C ASP A 263 -3.29 16.60 -2.58
N SER A 264 -4.46 16.10 -2.18
CA SER A 264 -5.13 16.54 -0.96
C SER A 264 -4.46 16.02 0.32
N ALA A 265 -4.25 16.89 1.31
CA ALA A 265 -3.60 16.51 2.58
C ALA A 265 -4.30 15.36 3.31
N HIS A 266 -5.63 15.30 3.24
CA HIS A 266 -6.45 14.23 3.84
C HIS A 266 -6.22 12.86 3.21
N ALA A 267 -5.61 12.78 2.02
CA ALA A 267 -5.36 11.54 1.33
C ALA A 267 -4.13 10.78 1.86
N TYR A 268 -3.13 11.51 2.36
CA TYR A 268 -1.85 10.96 2.84
C TYR A 268 -1.51 11.27 4.30
N ASP A 269 -2.24 12.16 4.96
CA ASP A 269 -2.15 12.39 6.41
C ASP A 269 -3.39 11.80 7.10
N LEU A 270 -3.32 10.51 7.43
CA LEU A 270 -4.50 9.73 7.80
C LEU A 270 -4.78 9.73 9.30
N ALA A 271 -4.07 10.54 10.09
CA ALA A 271 -4.18 10.57 11.56
C ALA A 271 -5.62 10.84 12.06
N GLN A 272 -6.43 11.57 11.29
CA GLN A 272 -7.83 11.88 11.62
C GLN A 272 -8.85 11.09 10.79
N ASN A 273 -8.39 10.15 9.96
CA ASN A 273 -9.26 9.35 9.10
C ASN A 273 -10.07 8.36 9.95
N GLN A 274 -11.40 8.36 9.77
CA GLN A 274 -12.31 7.53 10.57
C GLN A 274 -12.04 6.02 10.43
N SER A 275 -11.64 5.54 9.24
CA SER A 275 -11.29 4.13 9.04
C SER A 275 -10.00 3.77 9.79
N ILE A 276 -9.00 4.66 9.78
CA ILE A 276 -7.75 4.45 10.55
C ILE A 276 -8.02 4.46 12.05
N LEU A 277 -8.84 5.39 12.55
CA LEU A 277 -9.20 5.43 13.98
C LEU A 277 -9.89 4.13 14.43
N LYS A 278 -10.80 3.57 13.61
CA LYS A 278 -11.43 2.28 13.88
C LYS A 278 -10.42 1.12 13.89
N ILE A 279 -9.48 1.10 12.94
CA ILE A 279 -8.42 0.09 12.88
C ILE A 279 -7.54 0.15 14.13
N GLU A 280 -7.15 1.35 14.56
CA GLU A 280 -6.34 1.53 15.77
C GLU A 280 -7.11 1.16 17.05
N GLU A 281 -8.42 1.39 17.10
CA GLU A 281 -9.26 0.89 18.19
C GLU A 281 -9.23 -0.64 18.26
N VAL A 282 -9.34 -1.33 17.12
CA VAL A 282 -9.23 -2.79 17.05
C VAL A 282 -7.85 -3.26 17.51
N ARG A 283 -6.77 -2.62 17.04
CA ARG A 283 -5.40 -2.96 17.47
C ARG A 283 -5.18 -2.76 18.96
N LYS A 284 -5.79 -1.71 19.55
CA LYS A 284 -5.76 -1.49 20.99
C LYS A 284 -6.44 -2.63 21.75
N LYS A 285 -7.65 -3.03 21.35
CA LYS A 285 -8.36 -4.18 21.95
C LYS A 285 -7.57 -5.47 21.79
N MET A 286 -6.96 -5.70 20.63
CA MET A 286 -6.09 -6.86 20.39
C MET A 286 -4.89 -6.88 21.35
N LYS A 287 -4.25 -5.73 21.62
CA LYS A 287 -3.17 -5.63 22.61
C LYS A 287 -3.64 -5.94 24.04
N GLU A 288 -4.88 -5.59 24.38
CA GLU A 288 -5.50 -5.94 25.67
C GLU A 288 -5.68 -7.46 25.78
N VAL A 289 -6.25 -8.10 24.76
CA VAL A 289 -6.39 -9.57 24.69
C VAL A 289 -5.04 -10.27 24.74
N HIS A 290 -4.06 -9.78 23.97
CA HIS A 290 -2.68 -10.27 24.00
C HIS A 290 -2.10 -10.20 25.43
N SER A 291 -2.26 -9.06 26.11
CA SER A 291 -1.76 -8.88 27.48
C SER A 291 -2.41 -9.83 28.48
N LEU A 292 -3.71 -10.16 28.30
CA LEU A 292 -4.42 -11.12 29.13
C LEU A 292 -3.91 -12.55 28.91
N LEU A 293 -3.76 -12.96 27.64
CA LEU A 293 -3.27 -14.29 27.25
C LEU A 293 -1.88 -14.60 27.82
N PHE A 294 -0.99 -13.61 27.89
CA PHE A 294 0.37 -13.80 28.37
C PHE A 294 0.52 -13.69 29.90
N ARG A 295 -0.52 -13.22 30.61
CA ARG A 295 -0.59 -13.24 32.08
C ARG A 295 -1.17 -14.53 32.64
N ALA A 296 -2.01 -15.22 31.87
CA ALA A 296 -2.62 -16.48 32.26
C ALA A 296 -1.79 -17.65 31.73
N GLU A 297 -1.05 -18.34 32.59
CA GLU A 297 -0.14 -19.39 32.13
C GLU A 297 -0.85 -20.67 31.67
N ASN A 298 -2.04 -21.02 32.18
CA ASN A 298 -2.73 -22.29 31.86
C ASN A 298 -4.24 -22.27 32.17
N ALA A 299 -5.10 -21.75 31.28
CA ALA A 299 -6.55 -21.88 31.44
C ALA A 299 -7.26 -22.05 30.08
N SER A 300 -7.74 -23.26 29.80
CA SER A 300 -8.43 -23.58 28.53
C SER A 300 -9.70 -22.74 28.30
N ASP A 301 -10.40 -22.36 29.36
CA ASP A 301 -11.59 -21.48 29.28
C ASP A 301 -11.22 -20.05 28.85
N LEU A 302 -10.01 -19.59 29.18
CA LEU A 302 -9.52 -18.27 28.81
C LEU A 302 -9.17 -18.21 27.32
N TYR A 303 -8.63 -19.30 26.76
CA TYR A 303 -8.36 -19.40 25.32
C TYR A 303 -9.64 -19.33 24.49
N LEU A 304 -10.71 -20.00 24.92
CA LEU A 304 -12.00 -19.98 24.20
C LEU A 304 -12.60 -18.56 24.18
N GLY A 305 -12.59 -17.86 25.33
CA GLY A 305 -13.06 -16.48 25.44
C GLY A 305 -12.25 -15.52 24.57
N CYS A 306 -10.91 -15.56 24.70
CA CYS A 306 -10.02 -14.71 23.91
C CYS A 306 -10.13 -14.99 22.40
N LYS A 307 -10.26 -16.25 21.98
CA LYS A 307 -10.43 -16.61 20.57
C LYS A 307 -11.73 -16.07 19.99
N ALA A 308 -12.84 -16.17 20.73
CA ALA A 308 -14.13 -15.61 20.30
C ALA A 308 -14.05 -14.08 20.16
N GLU A 309 -13.39 -13.41 21.11
CA GLU A 309 -13.16 -11.97 21.06
C GLU A 309 -12.32 -11.57 19.84
N LEU A 310 -11.22 -12.28 19.57
CA LEU A 310 -10.37 -12.02 18.40
C LEU A 310 -11.12 -12.25 17.08
N GLN A 311 -11.97 -13.26 16.98
CA GLN A 311 -12.84 -13.45 15.82
C GLN A 311 -13.83 -12.29 15.63
N GLY A 312 -14.37 -11.76 16.73
CA GLY A 312 -15.16 -10.52 16.70
C GLY A 312 -14.37 -9.31 16.19
N LEU A 313 -13.08 -9.21 16.54
CA LEU A 313 -12.20 -8.15 16.01
C LEU A 313 -11.96 -8.29 14.50
N ILE A 314 -11.84 -9.51 13.97
CA ILE A 314 -11.77 -9.74 12.51
C ILE A 314 -13.06 -9.25 11.83
N ALA A 315 -14.23 -9.62 12.37
CA ALA A 315 -15.50 -9.16 11.83
C ALA A 315 -15.62 -7.62 11.81
N HIS A 316 -15.17 -6.95 12.88
CA HIS A 316 -15.11 -5.48 12.91
C HIS A 316 -14.16 -4.91 11.85
N LEU A 317 -13.02 -5.54 11.59
CA LEU A 317 -12.09 -5.10 10.54
C LEU A 317 -12.70 -5.27 9.14
N ASP A 318 -13.46 -6.34 8.90
CA ASP A 318 -14.13 -6.58 7.61
C ASP A 318 -15.17 -5.50 7.28
N GLU A 319 -15.83 -4.94 8.31
CA GLU A 319 -16.77 -3.82 8.17
C GLU A 319 -16.08 -2.46 7.91
N VAL A 320 -14.77 -2.33 8.17
CA VAL A 320 -14.04 -1.09 7.88
C VAL A 320 -13.87 -0.95 6.37
N SER A 321 -14.59 0.01 5.79
CA SER A 321 -14.45 0.38 4.39
C SER A 321 -13.11 1.09 4.16
N PRO A 322 -12.20 0.54 3.35
CA PRO A 322 -10.94 1.20 3.04
C PRO A 322 -11.08 2.26 1.93
N GLY A 323 -12.23 2.28 1.23
CA GLY A 323 -12.44 3.13 0.06
C GLY A 323 -11.42 2.82 -1.04
N LYS A 324 -10.99 3.85 -1.78
CA LYS A 324 -9.93 3.77 -2.80
C LYS A 324 -8.52 3.98 -2.23
N ASN A 325 -8.37 4.21 -0.92
CA ASN A 325 -7.09 4.60 -0.35
C ASN A 325 -6.21 3.35 -0.06
N PRO A 326 -5.08 3.17 -0.79
CA PRO A 326 -4.22 2.00 -0.62
C PRO A 326 -3.59 1.91 0.78
N CYS A 327 -3.31 3.04 1.42
CA CYS A 327 -2.74 3.06 2.77
C CYS A 327 -3.73 2.54 3.82
N ILE A 328 -5.03 2.83 3.68
CA ILE A 328 -6.07 2.30 4.59
C ILE A 328 -6.28 0.79 4.36
N ARG A 329 -6.21 0.33 3.11
CA ARG A 329 -6.24 -1.12 2.80
C ARG A 329 -5.11 -1.86 3.49
N GLU A 330 -3.90 -1.32 3.40
CA GLU A 330 -2.72 -1.92 4.02
C GLU A 330 -2.81 -1.89 5.55
N ALA A 331 -3.26 -0.78 6.14
CA ALA A 331 -3.55 -0.66 7.57
C ALA A 331 -4.46 -1.79 8.06
N ARG A 332 -5.57 -2.00 7.36
CA ARG A 332 -6.56 -3.03 7.67
C ARG A 332 -5.94 -4.43 7.52
N ARG A 333 -5.20 -4.67 6.43
CA ARG A 333 -4.53 -5.95 6.18
C ARG A 333 -3.55 -6.30 7.29
N ARG A 334 -2.70 -5.35 7.72
CA ARG A 334 -1.76 -5.54 8.82
C ARG A 334 -2.47 -5.86 10.14
N ALA A 335 -3.54 -5.13 10.46
CA ALA A 335 -4.35 -5.40 11.65
C ALA A 335 -5.02 -6.80 11.62
N VAL A 336 -5.51 -7.23 10.46
CA VAL A 336 -6.04 -8.60 10.27
C VAL A 336 -4.95 -9.64 10.53
N ILE A 337 -3.75 -9.43 10.00
CA ILE A 337 -2.62 -10.35 10.19
C ILE A 337 -2.18 -10.41 11.66
N GLU A 338 -2.14 -9.27 12.36
CA GLU A 338 -1.88 -9.19 13.80
C GLU A 338 -2.88 -10.07 14.58
N VAL A 339 -4.19 -9.85 14.38
CA VAL A 339 -5.25 -10.60 15.07
C VAL A 339 -5.21 -12.09 14.70
N GLN A 340 -5.07 -12.41 13.42
CA GLN A 340 -5.03 -13.78 12.93
C GLN A 340 -3.81 -14.54 13.46
N THR A 341 -2.66 -13.88 13.63
CA THR A 341 -1.46 -14.50 14.20
C THR A 341 -1.66 -14.88 15.67
N LEU A 342 -2.43 -14.09 16.42
CA LEU A 342 -2.77 -14.43 17.80
C LEU A 342 -3.78 -15.58 17.87
N ILE A 343 -4.76 -15.63 16.95
CA ILE A 343 -5.69 -16.76 16.82
C ILE A 343 -4.93 -18.05 16.50
N THR A 344 -4.02 -18.03 15.52
CA THR A 344 -3.24 -19.23 15.15
C THR A 344 -2.33 -19.70 16.28
N TYR A 345 -1.81 -18.78 17.10
CA TYR A 345 -1.07 -19.13 18.31
C TYR A 345 -1.93 -19.89 19.32
N ILE A 346 -3.16 -19.42 19.58
CA ILE A 346 -4.11 -20.10 20.47
C ILE A 346 -4.46 -21.48 19.92
N ASP A 347 -4.79 -21.58 18.63
CA ASP A 347 -5.14 -22.85 17.97
C ASP A 347 -4.00 -23.87 18.08
N LEU A 348 -2.76 -23.42 17.88
CA LEU A 348 -1.57 -24.25 18.02
C LEU A 348 -1.36 -24.72 19.46
N LYS A 349 -1.56 -23.83 20.45
CA LYS A 349 -1.46 -24.18 21.87
C LYS A 349 -2.50 -25.22 22.27
N GLU A 350 -3.76 -25.02 21.90
CA GLU A 350 -4.82 -25.99 22.16
C GLU A 350 -4.54 -27.35 21.49
N ALA A 351 -4.03 -27.35 20.25
CA ALA A 351 -3.70 -28.58 19.54
C ALA A 351 -2.56 -29.35 20.23
N LEU A 352 -1.54 -28.64 20.72
CA LEU A 352 -0.43 -29.22 21.48
C LEU A 352 -0.89 -29.75 22.85
N GLU A 353 -1.73 -29.02 23.57
CA GLU A 353 -2.31 -29.45 24.86
C GLU A 353 -3.19 -30.68 24.70
N LYS A 354 -4.10 -30.69 23.70
CA LYS A 354 -4.90 -31.88 23.36
C LYS A 354 -3.99 -33.08 23.07
N ARG A 355 -2.91 -32.89 22.32
CA ARG A 355 -1.95 -33.97 22.07
C ARG A 355 -1.22 -34.43 23.34
N GLN A 356 -0.92 -33.55 24.28
CA GLN A 356 -0.34 -33.96 25.57
C GLN A 356 -1.32 -34.78 26.41
N VAL A 357 -2.60 -34.37 26.45
CA VAL A 357 -3.64 -35.05 27.24
C VAL A 357 -4.05 -36.40 26.64
N TYR A 358 -4.14 -36.49 25.31
CA TYR A 358 -4.62 -37.69 24.61
C TYR A 358 -3.50 -38.56 24.00
N GLY A 359 -2.26 -38.06 23.92
CA GLY A 359 -1.16 -38.67 23.16
C GLY A 359 -0.39 -39.78 23.86
N GLU A 360 -0.66 -40.07 25.14
CA GLU A 360 -0.10 -41.25 25.83
C GLU A 360 -0.89 -42.54 25.54
N GLN A 361 -1.97 -42.48 24.75
CA GLN A 361 -2.88 -43.62 24.53
C GLN A 361 -2.92 -44.19 23.09
N THR A 362 -2.08 -43.71 22.16
CA THR A 362 -2.05 -44.25 20.79
C THR A 362 -0.71 -44.89 20.43
N ASP A 363 -0.70 -46.22 20.49
CA ASP A 363 0.26 -47.07 19.78
C ASP A 363 0.21 -46.79 18.26
N VAL A 364 1.39 -46.70 17.63
CA VAL A 364 1.66 -46.59 16.17
C VAL A 364 1.42 -45.21 15.49
N GLU A 365 1.93 -44.11 16.03
CA GLU A 365 2.15 -42.89 15.22
C GLU A 365 3.44 -43.01 14.37
N HIS A 366 3.34 -42.71 13.07
CA HIS A 366 4.47 -42.70 12.14
C HIS A 366 5.55 -41.68 12.57
N GLN A 367 6.83 -42.01 12.40
CA GLN A 367 7.96 -41.19 12.85
C GLN A 367 7.94 -39.78 12.25
N SER A 368 7.55 -39.65 10.98
CA SER A 368 7.42 -38.34 10.31
C SER A 368 6.35 -37.46 10.96
N HIS A 369 5.22 -38.05 11.40
CA HIS A 369 4.17 -37.30 12.11
C HIS A 369 4.69 -36.77 13.45
N LYS A 370 5.40 -37.61 14.22
CA LYS A 370 6.05 -37.19 15.48
C LYS A 370 7.06 -36.07 15.26
N ALA A 371 7.85 -36.14 14.19
CA ALA A 371 8.81 -35.10 13.84
C ALA A 371 8.13 -33.76 13.53
N VAL A 372 7.05 -33.76 12.73
CA VAL A 372 6.29 -32.53 12.43
C VAL A 372 5.74 -31.90 13.71
N TRP A 373 5.18 -32.70 14.62
CA TRP A 373 4.68 -32.17 15.88
C TRP A 373 5.79 -31.65 16.81
N SER A 374 6.98 -32.24 16.79
CA SER A 374 8.12 -31.69 17.51
C SER A 374 8.44 -30.28 17.01
N VAL A 375 8.42 -30.08 15.69
CA VAL A 375 8.62 -28.76 15.08
C VAL A 375 7.48 -27.80 15.46
N LEU A 376 6.22 -28.25 15.45
CA LEU A 376 5.08 -27.44 15.89
C LEU A 376 5.23 -26.96 17.35
N GLY A 377 5.80 -27.80 18.22
CA GLY A 377 6.16 -27.41 19.59
C GLY A 377 7.19 -26.28 19.64
N HIS A 378 8.27 -26.38 18.85
CA HIS A 378 9.26 -25.30 18.73
C HIS A 378 8.65 -24.03 18.13
N LEU A 379 7.85 -24.15 17.06
CA LEU A 379 7.16 -23.02 16.44
C LEU A 379 6.23 -22.30 17.43
N SER A 380 5.54 -23.02 18.32
CA SER A 380 4.73 -22.42 19.37
C SER A 380 5.55 -21.56 20.35
N GLN A 381 6.77 -22.01 20.69
CA GLN A 381 7.69 -21.25 21.55
C GLN A 381 8.21 -20.01 20.81
N ILE A 382 8.67 -20.19 19.57
CA ILE A 382 9.18 -19.09 18.75
C ILE A 382 8.08 -18.05 18.49
N GLN A 383 6.86 -18.47 18.15
CA GLN A 383 5.72 -17.58 17.91
C GLN A 383 5.39 -16.75 19.15
N ARG A 384 5.52 -17.32 20.36
CA ARG A 384 5.35 -16.58 21.62
C ARG A 384 6.37 -15.44 21.73
N GLU A 385 7.63 -15.71 21.41
CA GLU A 385 8.70 -14.70 21.42
C GLU A 385 8.48 -13.63 20.34
N VAL A 386 8.07 -14.03 19.13
CA VAL A 386 7.73 -13.12 18.02
C VAL A 386 6.54 -12.22 18.38
N LEU A 387 5.51 -12.76 19.04
CA LEU A 387 4.36 -11.98 19.52
C LEU A 387 4.79 -10.89 20.52
N SER A 388 5.81 -11.17 21.33
CA SER A 388 6.35 -10.25 22.33
C SER A 388 7.48 -9.33 21.81
N PHE A 389 7.96 -9.55 20.59
CA PHE A 389 9.06 -8.79 20.00
C PHE A 389 8.66 -7.34 19.70
N ASP A 390 9.48 -6.36 20.06
CA ASP A 390 9.19 -4.92 19.85
C ASP A 390 10.43 -4.17 19.33
N GLY A 391 11.23 -4.86 18.52
CA GLY A 391 12.49 -4.34 17.98
C GLY A 391 12.45 -4.10 16.47
N ASN A 392 13.61 -3.87 15.87
CA ASN A 392 13.80 -3.68 14.44
C ASN A 392 14.66 -4.79 13.82
N ARG A 393 14.82 -4.81 12.48
CA ARG A 393 15.60 -5.84 11.77
C ARG A 393 17.09 -5.88 12.12
N THR A 394 17.64 -4.79 12.67
CA THR A 394 19.05 -4.74 13.07
C THR A 394 19.29 -5.33 14.46
N ASP A 395 18.22 -5.62 15.22
CA ASP A 395 18.34 -6.21 16.54
C ASP A 395 18.81 -7.66 16.48
N LYS A 396 19.73 -8.01 17.40
CA LYS A 396 20.19 -9.40 17.56
C LYS A 396 19.05 -10.38 17.83
N ASN A 397 17.99 -9.92 18.50
CA ASN A 397 16.81 -10.72 18.77
C ASN A 397 16.02 -11.03 17.49
N TYR A 398 15.90 -10.08 16.55
CA TYR A 398 15.27 -10.33 15.27
C TYR A 398 16.05 -11.40 14.49
N MET A 399 17.37 -11.21 14.31
CA MET A 399 18.22 -12.16 13.59
C MET A 399 18.18 -13.56 14.21
N ARG A 400 18.14 -13.65 15.55
CA ARG A 400 18.00 -14.94 16.24
C ARG A 400 16.64 -15.59 15.94
N LEU A 401 15.54 -14.86 16.00
CA LEU A 401 14.20 -15.40 15.75
C LEU A 401 14.05 -15.85 14.29
N GLU A 402 14.54 -15.05 13.34
CA GLU A 402 14.62 -15.40 11.92
C GLU A 402 15.44 -16.69 11.70
N GLU A 403 16.61 -16.80 12.31
CA GLU A 403 17.46 -17.99 12.23
C GLU A 403 16.76 -19.23 12.82
N LEU A 404 16.08 -19.09 13.96
CA LEU A 404 15.33 -20.19 14.59
C LEU A 404 14.19 -20.68 13.71
N LEU A 405 13.45 -19.77 13.06
CA LEU A 405 12.38 -20.10 12.12
C LEU A 405 12.93 -20.78 10.87
N THR A 406 14.04 -20.27 10.33
CA THR A 406 14.74 -20.87 9.18
C THR A 406 15.19 -22.29 9.49
N LYS A 407 15.72 -22.53 10.70
CA LYS A 407 16.06 -23.89 11.16
C LYS A 407 14.84 -24.80 11.24
N GLN A 408 13.68 -24.31 11.65
CA GLN A 408 12.45 -25.11 11.66
C GLN A 408 11.97 -25.45 10.25
N LEU A 409 12.10 -24.54 9.28
CA LEU A 409 11.80 -24.82 7.88
C LEU A 409 12.69 -25.94 7.32
N LEU A 410 14.00 -25.85 7.54
CA LEU A 410 14.95 -26.90 7.14
C LEU A 410 14.66 -28.25 7.83
N ALA A 411 14.25 -28.21 9.11
CA ALA A 411 13.85 -29.41 9.82
C ALA A 411 12.59 -30.05 9.21
N LEU A 412 11.62 -29.24 8.78
CA LEU A 412 10.42 -29.72 8.08
C LEU A 412 10.75 -30.31 6.71
N ASP A 413 11.65 -29.68 5.95
CA ASP A 413 12.10 -30.18 4.65
C ASP A 413 12.80 -31.54 4.77
N ALA A 414 13.54 -31.77 5.85
CA ALA A 414 14.19 -33.03 6.16
C ALA A 414 13.21 -34.15 6.59
N VAL A 415 11.94 -33.84 6.90
CA VAL A 415 10.94 -34.86 7.22
C VAL A 415 10.52 -35.56 5.93
N ASP A 416 10.94 -36.82 5.78
CA ASP A 416 10.44 -37.73 4.75
C ASP A 416 9.10 -38.37 5.19
N PRO A 417 7.97 -38.05 4.53
CA PRO A 417 6.68 -38.62 4.86
C PRO A 417 6.52 -40.09 4.43
N GLN A 418 7.46 -40.69 3.67
CA GLN A 418 7.43 -42.10 3.23
C GLN A 418 6.10 -42.54 2.63
N GLY A 419 5.40 -41.63 1.95
CA GLY A 419 4.10 -41.89 1.33
C GLY A 419 2.88 -41.70 2.24
N ASP A 420 3.03 -41.42 3.54
CA ASP A 420 1.90 -41.09 4.42
C ASP A 420 1.32 -39.72 4.10
N GLU A 421 0.10 -39.72 3.58
CA GLU A 421 -0.59 -38.51 3.14
C GLU A 421 -0.91 -37.57 4.29
N ARG A 422 -1.17 -38.12 5.49
CA ARG A 422 -1.42 -37.30 6.69
C ARG A 422 -0.18 -36.51 7.09
N SER A 423 0.98 -37.16 7.09
CA SER A 423 2.26 -36.49 7.36
C SER A 423 2.65 -35.47 6.29
N LYS A 424 2.33 -35.70 5.01
CA LYS A 424 2.52 -34.69 3.95
C LYS A 424 1.69 -33.43 4.20
N VAL A 425 0.40 -33.59 4.49
CA VAL A 425 -0.50 -32.46 4.76
C VAL A 425 -0.07 -31.71 6.02
N ALA A 426 0.24 -32.43 7.11
CA ALA A 426 0.70 -31.84 8.36
C ALA A 426 2.02 -31.07 8.17
N ARG A 427 2.98 -31.64 7.43
CA ARG A 427 4.24 -30.95 7.09
C ARG A 427 3.98 -29.68 6.30
N LYS A 428 3.12 -29.73 5.27
CA LYS A 428 2.77 -28.55 4.46
C LYS A 428 2.11 -27.44 5.30
N GLN A 429 1.23 -27.82 6.23
CA GLN A 429 0.61 -26.88 7.17
C GLN A 429 1.64 -26.26 8.13
N ALA A 430 2.58 -27.06 8.65
CA ALA A 430 3.65 -26.58 9.52
C ALA A 430 4.62 -25.62 8.79
N VAL A 431 4.94 -25.91 7.52
CA VAL A 431 5.75 -25.00 6.67
C VAL A 431 5.01 -23.67 6.49
N LYS A 432 3.72 -23.71 6.15
CA LYS A 432 2.90 -22.49 6.01
C LYS A 432 2.84 -21.70 7.31
N LEU A 433 2.72 -22.38 8.46
CA LEU A 433 2.75 -21.72 9.77
C LEU A 433 4.10 -21.03 10.03
N ALA A 434 5.22 -21.72 9.81
CA ALA A 434 6.55 -21.13 9.98
C ALA A 434 6.77 -19.91 9.07
N GLN A 435 6.34 -19.99 7.80
CA GLN A 435 6.37 -18.87 6.86
C GLN A 435 5.49 -17.70 7.32
N ASN A 436 4.29 -17.97 7.83
CA ASN A 436 3.42 -16.94 8.38
C ASN A 436 4.04 -16.25 9.62
N ILE A 437 4.72 -17.00 10.49
CA ILE A 437 5.40 -16.43 11.66
C ILE A 437 6.58 -15.54 11.23
N LEU A 438 7.37 -15.98 10.24
CA LEU A 438 8.43 -15.17 9.62
C LEU A 438 7.86 -13.88 9.04
N TYR A 439 6.83 -14.01 8.21
CA TYR A 439 6.15 -12.87 7.59
C TYR A 439 5.66 -11.86 8.64
N TYR A 440 5.07 -12.36 9.73
CA TYR A 440 4.61 -11.52 10.82
C TYR A 440 5.76 -10.83 11.58
N LEU A 441 6.87 -11.53 11.82
CA LEU A 441 8.07 -10.95 12.42
C LEU A 441 8.62 -9.81 11.55
N ASP A 442 8.69 -10.01 10.23
CA ASP A 442 9.11 -8.99 9.27
C ASP A 442 8.17 -7.78 9.29
N MET A 443 6.86 -8.02 9.28
CA MET A 443 5.85 -6.97 9.34
C MET A 443 5.93 -6.16 10.63
N LYS A 444 6.26 -6.79 11.78
CA LYS A 444 6.41 -6.07 13.05
C LYS A 444 7.62 -5.13 13.08
N THR A 445 8.67 -5.43 12.30
CA THR A 445 9.83 -4.54 12.15
C THR A 445 9.60 -3.39 11.17
N ASP A 446 8.49 -3.43 10.42
CA ASP A 446 8.07 -2.37 9.55
C ASP A 446 7.30 -1.32 10.35
N GLU A 447 7.93 -0.16 10.58
CA GLU A 447 7.29 1.02 11.16
C GLU A 447 6.33 1.62 10.12
N TRP A 448 5.10 1.09 10.06
CA TRP A 448 4.05 1.67 9.22
C TRP A 448 3.42 2.87 9.92
N GLU A 449 3.54 4.04 9.30
CA GLU A 449 2.97 5.29 9.77
C GLU A 449 1.93 5.80 8.78
N TYR A 450 0.85 6.32 9.34
CA TYR A 450 -0.32 6.88 8.67
C TYR A 450 -0.14 8.34 8.28
#